data_AF-A0A534WR30-F1
#
_entry.id   AF-A0A534WR30-F1
#
_cell.length_a   1.000
_cell.length_b   1.000
_cell.length_c   1.000
_cell.angle_alpha   90.00
_cell.angle_beta   90.00
_cell.angle_gamma   90.00
#
_symmetry.space_group_name_H-M   'P 1'
#
loop_
_entity.id
_entity.type
_entity.pdbx_description
1 polymer ?
#
loop_
_entity_poly.entity_id
_entity_poly.type
_entity_poly.pdbx_seq_one_letter_code
_entity_poly.pdbx_strand_id
1 'polypeptide(L)'
;MDCAGSARWGGAGLVRPDLDEDGMTNATYLYCLVRSARAPSLRGAPAGLPGAAPTRTIDAGGGLWLVAADAPLDRYGEKPIERGLQDLAWVSSVAVPHEAVVEHLAKIGTVVPMKLLTLFRSDERA
;
A
#
# COMPACT_ATOMS: atom_id res chain seq x y z
N MET A 1 30.58 -4.14 -26.80
CA MET A 1 29.26 -3.66 -27.22
C MET A 1 28.62 -2.93 -26.05
N ASP A 2 29.03 -1.67 -25.94
CA ASP A 2 28.33 -0.47 -25.51
C ASP A 2 27.34 -0.49 -24.34
N CYS A 3 27.85 0.08 -23.25
CA CYS A 3 27.28 1.05 -22.32
C CYS A 3 25.93 1.75 -22.63
N ALA A 4 25.26 2.05 -21.51
CA ALA A 4 24.50 3.27 -21.21
C ALA A 4 23.02 3.35 -21.60
N GLY A 5 22.16 3.03 -20.64
CA GLY A 5 20.85 3.68 -20.46
C GLY A 5 20.82 4.36 -19.08
N SER A 6 21.32 5.59 -19.01
CA SER A 6 21.20 6.42 -17.81
C SER A 6 19.77 6.97 -17.73
N ALA A 7 18.97 6.42 -16.81
CA ALA A 7 17.72 7.06 -16.44
C ALA A 7 18.06 8.35 -15.69
N ARG A 8 17.98 9.48 -16.40
CA ARG A 8 18.11 10.81 -15.83
C ARG A 8 16.91 11.04 -14.90
N TRP A 9 17.15 11.00 -13.59
CA TRP A 9 16.19 11.54 -12.63
C TRP A 9 16.24 13.07 -12.71
N GLY A 10 15.40 13.64 -13.59
CA GLY A 10 15.19 15.08 -13.66
C GLY A 10 14.50 15.55 -12.38
N GLY A 11 15.26 16.20 -11.51
CA GLY A 11 14.72 17.01 -10.43
C GLY A 11 14.05 18.25 -11.01
N ALA A 12 12.72 18.27 -11.01
CA ALA A 12 11.91 19.46 -11.11
C ALA A 12 10.77 19.31 -10.09
N GLY A 13 10.56 20.34 -9.28
CA GLY A 13 9.65 20.33 -8.13
C GLY A 13 8.22 19.93 -8.46
N LEU A 14 7.94 18.64 -8.35
CA LEU A 14 6.59 18.14 -8.12
C LEU A 14 6.34 18.33 -6.63
N VAL A 15 5.68 19.45 -6.29
CA VAL A 15 4.75 19.42 -5.15
C VAL A 15 3.92 18.16 -5.37
N ARG A 16 4.11 17.17 -4.49
CA ARG A 16 3.31 15.95 -4.55
C ARG A 16 1.88 16.42 -4.33
N PRO A 17 0.96 16.22 -5.29
CA PRO A 17 -0.43 16.54 -5.05
C PRO A 17 -0.87 15.78 -3.80
N ASP A 18 -1.58 16.46 -2.92
CA ASP A 18 -2.07 15.84 -1.69
C ASP A 18 -2.94 14.64 -2.10
N LEU A 19 -2.98 13.58 -1.27
CA LEU A 19 -3.77 12.38 -1.58
C LEU A 19 -5.26 12.68 -1.79
N ASP A 20 -5.71 13.85 -1.31
CA ASP A 20 -7.11 14.28 -1.26
C ASP A 20 -7.51 15.24 -2.40
N GLU A 21 -6.61 15.64 -3.31
CA GLU A 21 -6.83 16.79 -4.20
C GLU A 21 -7.66 16.59 -5.49
N ASP A 22 -8.11 15.38 -5.84
CA ASP A 22 -8.71 15.11 -7.16
C ASP A 22 -10.16 14.56 -7.14
N GLY A 23 -10.92 14.78 -6.06
CA GLY A 23 -12.28 14.21 -5.92
C GLY A 23 -12.31 12.68 -5.81
N MET A 24 -11.14 12.08 -5.59
CA MET A 24 -10.98 10.65 -5.32
C MET A 24 -11.61 10.31 -3.97
N THR A 25 -12.26 9.15 -3.90
CA THR A 25 -12.88 8.67 -2.66
C THR A 25 -12.02 7.64 -1.94
N ASN A 26 -11.10 6.98 -2.65
CA ASN A 26 -10.19 5.98 -2.11
C ASN A 26 -8.77 6.15 -2.66
N ALA A 27 -7.80 5.72 -1.86
CA ALA A 27 -6.41 5.50 -2.25
C ALA A 27 -6.08 4.00 -2.25
N THR A 28 -5.03 3.61 -2.98
CA THR A 28 -4.46 2.26 -2.92
C THR A 28 -3.53 2.17 -1.72
N TYR A 29 -3.94 1.43 -0.68
CA TYR A 29 -3.10 1.14 0.47
C TYR A 29 -2.29 -0.13 0.22
N LEU A 30 -0.97 -0.05 0.33
CA LEU A 30 -0.07 -1.18 0.10
C LEU A 30 0.41 -1.79 1.42
N TYR A 31 0.10 -3.07 1.64
CA TYR A 31 0.56 -3.81 2.83
C TYR A 31 1.97 -4.37 2.63
N CYS A 32 2.18 -5.11 1.55
CA CYS A 32 3.46 -5.76 1.26
C CYS A 32 3.59 -6.08 -0.23
N LEU A 33 4.82 -6.38 -0.65
CA LEU A 33 5.09 -7.11 -1.89
C LEU A 33 5.32 -8.59 -1.60
N VAL A 34 4.90 -9.45 -2.51
CA VAL A 34 5.09 -10.90 -2.44
C VAL A 34 5.78 -11.37 -3.71
N ARG A 35 6.83 -12.18 -3.57
CA ARG A 35 7.43 -12.88 -4.72
C ARG A 35 6.72 -14.21 -4.94
N SER A 36 6.09 -14.37 -6.10
CA SER A 36 5.36 -15.59 -6.47
C SER A 36 5.19 -15.71 -7.99
N ALA A 37 5.22 -16.94 -8.50
CA ALA A 37 4.98 -17.23 -9.92
C ALA A 37 3.52 -17.03 -10.36
N ARG A 38 2.57 -16.97 -9.41
CA ARG A 38 1.14 -16.73 -9.63
C ARG A 38 0.58 -15.82 -8.53
N ALA A 39 -0.61 -15.28 -8.73
CA ALA A 39 -1.30 -14.48 -7.72
C ALA A 39 -1.32 -15.23 -6.37
N PRO A 40 -0.79 -14.63 -5.28
CA PRO A 40 -0.83 -15.26 -3.97
C PRO A 40 -2.28 -15.41 -3.51
N SER A 41 -2.60 -16.53 -2.86
CA SER A 41 -3.94 -16.73 -2.32
C SER A 41 -4.16 -15.84 -1.12
N LEU A 42 -5.29 -15.12 -1.08
CA LEU A 42 -5.75 -14.33 0.06
C LEU A 42 -6.83 -15.07 0.88
N ARG A 43 -6.99 -16.38 0.65
CA ARG A 43 -8.02 -17.17 1.34
C ARG A 43 -7.70 -17.23 2.83
N GLY A 44 -8.61 -16.72 3.65
CA GLY A 44 -8.43 -16.67 5.10
C GLY A 44 -7.46 -15.58 5.55
N ALA A 45 -7.10 -14.64 4.68
CA ALA A 45 -6.42 -13.43 5.09
C ALA A 45 -7.29 -12.67 6.10
N PRO A 46 -6.70 -12.12 7.19
CA PRO A 46 -7.43 -11.30 8.13
C PRO A 46 -7.92 -10.01 7.46
N ALA A 47 -8.91 -9.36 8.08
CA ALA A 47 -9.27 -8.00 7.68
C ALA A 47 -8.06 -7.07 7.85
N GLY A 48 -7.85 -6.20 6.86
CA GLY A 48 -6.82 -5.16 6.91
C GLY A 48 -7.31 -3.92 7.65
N LEU A 49 -6.97 -2.75 7.12
CA LEU A 49 -7.33 -1.46 7.69
C LEU A 49 -8.84 -1.34 8.02
N PRO A 50 -9.20 -0.78 9.19
CA PRO A 50 -10.58 -0.52 9.55
C PRO A 50 -11.34 0.34 8.52
N GLY A 51 -12.32 -0.27 7.83
CA GLY A 51 -13.15 0.42 6.84
C GLY A 51 -12.55 0.46 5.43
N ALA A 52 -11.37 -0.12 5.21
CA ALA A 52 -10.88 -0.38 3.86
C ALA A 52 -11.64 -1.54 3.21
N ALA A 53 -11.59 -1.59 1.88
CA ALA A 53 -12.07 -2.73 1.12
C ALA A 53 -11.27 -4.02 1.44
N PRO A 54 -11.79 -5.21 1.09
CA PRO A 54 -11.03 -6.45 1.21
C PRO A 54 -9.69 -6.37 0.46
N THR A 55 -8.67 -7.04 1.00
CA THR A 55 -7.36 -7.13 0.35
C THR A 55 -7.45 -7.78 -1.02
N ARG A 56 -6.72 -7.24 -2.00
CA ARG A 56 -6.57 -7.77 -3.35
C ARG A 56 -5.09 -7.88 -3.72
N THR A 57 -4.81 -8.65 -4.76
CA THR A 57 -3.48 -8.77 -5.35
C THR A 57 -3.41 -7.99 -6.66
N ILE A 58 -2.34 -7.23 -6.88
CA ILE A 58 -2.07 -6.53 -8.14
C ILE A 58 -0.77 -7.11 -8.73
N ASP A 59 -0.78 -7.45 -10.01
CA ASP A 59 0.41 -7.97 -10.71
C ASP A 59 1.37 -6.80 -11.03
N ALA A 60 2.58 -6.84 -10.45
CA ALA A 60 3.64 -5.87 -10.70
C ALA A 60 4.65 -6.35 -11.76
N GLY A 61 4.41 -7.51 -12.37
CA GLY A 61 5.31 -8.15 -13.32
C GLY A 61 6.52 -8.83 -12.66
N GLY A 62 7.23 -9.64 -13.44
CA GLY A 62 8.48 -10.29 -12.98
C GLY A 62 8.29 -11.24 -11.78
N GLY A 63 7.08 -11.76 -11.57
CA GLY A 63 6.74 -12.60 -10.41
C GLY A 63 6.65 -11.82 -9.10
N LEU A 64 6.41 -10.51 -9.15
CA LEU A 64 6.10 -9.68 -7.99
C LEU A 64 4.61 -9.33 -7.97
N TRP A 65 4.04 -9.40 -6.78
CA TRP A 65 2.63 -9.09 -6.52
C TRP A 65 2.54 -8.09 -5.39
N LEU A 66 1.74 -7.05 -5.58
CA LEU A 66 1.36 -6.12 -4.52
C LEU A 66 0.15 -6.69 -3.79
N VAL A 67 0.14 -6.61 -2.46
CA VAL A 67 -1.05 -6.90 -1.64
C VAL A 67 -1.58 -5.59 -1.12
N ALA A 68 -2.74 -5.18 -1.64
CA ALA A 68 -3.29 -3.86 -1.46
C ALA A 68 -4.78 -3.89 -1.09
N ALA A 69 -5.32 -2.76 -0.66
CA ALA A 69 -6.76 -2.54 -0.47
C ALA A 69 -7.13 -1.10 -0.83
N ASP A 70 -8.39 -0.87 -1.18
CA ASP A 70 -8.92 0.49 -1.32
C ASP A 70 -9.16 1.07 0.07
N ALA A 71 -8.49 2.18 0.38
CA ALA A 71 -8.58 2.87 1.65
C ALA A 71 -9.34 4.19 1.48
N PRO A 72 -10.44 4.42 2.21
CA PRO A 72 -11.25 5.62 2.02
C PRO A 72 -10.53 6.87 2.53
N LEU A 73 -10.49 7.90 1.71
CA LEU A 73 -9.73 9.13 1.97
C LEU A 73 -10.38 10.02 3.05
N ASP A 74 -11.66 9.85 3.33
CA ASP A 74 -12.31 10.50 4.49
C ASP A 74 -11.70 10.05 5.84
N ARG A 75 -11.05 8.87 5.87
CA ARG A 75 -10.39 8.28 7.04
C ARG A 75 -8.88 8.18 6.91
N TYR A 76 -8.37 7.99 5.70
CA TYR A 76 -6.96 7.76 5.40
C TYR A 76 -6.37 8.80 4.44
N GLY A 77 -7.06 9.94 4.28
CA GLY A 77 -6.49 11.15 3.71
C GLY A 77 -5.49 11.80 4.66
N GLU A 78 -4.83 12.85 4.20
CA GLU A 78 -3.71 13.47 4.91
C GLU A 78 -4.13 14.01 6.28
N LYS A 79 -5.17 14.85 6.32
CA LYS A 79 -5.66 15.46 7.57
C LYS A 79 -6.18 14.42 8.59
N PRO A 80 -6.99 13.41 8.20
CA PRO A 80 -7.34 12.30 9.09
C PRO A 80 -6.12 11.56 9.66
N ILE A 81 -5.12 11.26 8.82
CA ILE A 81 -3.89 10.57 9.23
C ILE A 81 -3.10 11.42 10.23
N GLU A 82 -2.87 12.70 9.94
CA GLU A 82 -2.13 13.59 10.83
C GLU A 82 -2.75 13.64 12.23
N ARG A 83 -4.07 13.72 12.32
CA ARG A 83 -4.79 13.66 13.59
C ARG A 83 -4.67 12.29 14.25
N GLY A 84 -4.82 11.21 13.46
CA GLY A 84 -4.74 9.85 13.96
C GLY A 84 -3.37 9.49 14.53
N LEU A 85 -2.29 9.96 13.92
CA LEU A 85 -0.91 9.72 14.39
C LEU A 85 -0.61 10.35 15.76
N GLN A 86 -1.43 11.29 16.22
CA GLN A 86 -1.34 11.86 17.57
C GLN A 86 -2.05 11.00 18.63
N ASP A 87 -2.77 9.96 18.23
CA ASP A 87 -3.51 9.03 19.09
C ASP A 87 -2.97 7.60 18.97
N LEU A 88 -2.27 7.12 20.00
CA LEU A 88 -1.69 5.77 19.99
C LEU A 88 -2.74 4.65 19.91
N ALA A 89 -3.97 4.87 20.41
CA ALA A 89 -5.03 3.89 20.28
C ALA A 89 -5.49 3.79 18.83
N TRP A 90 -5.63 4.93 18.14
CA TRP A 90 -5.90 4.96 16.71
C TRP A 90 -4.76 4.29 15.92
N VAL A 91 -3.51 4.64 16.20
CA VAL A 91 -2.34 4.03 15.54
C VAL A 91 -2.35 2.51 15.72
N SER A 92 -2.59 2.02 16.93
CA SER A 92 -2.68 0.57 17.19
C SER A 92 -3.82 -0.09 16.39
N SER A 93 -4.99 0.56 16.29
CA SER A 93 -6.15 0.06 15.54
C SER A 93 -5.89 -0.09 14.04
N VAL A 94 -4.92 0.66 13.50
CA VAL A 94 -4.48 0.61 12.10
C VAL A 94 -3.30 -0.33 11.92
N ALA A 95 -2.31 -0.25 12.81
CA ALA A 95 -1.06 -0.98 12.73
C ALA A 95 -1.21 -2.49 12.93
N VAL A 96 -2.04 -2.90 13.90
CA VAL A 96 -2.21 -4.33 14.21
C VAL A 96 -2.87 -5.07 13.04
N PRO A 97 -3.98 -4.59 12.44
CA PRO A 97 -4.55 -5.23 11.25
C PRO A 97 -3.63 -5.17 10.03
N HIS A 98 -2.85 -4.09 9.86
CA HIS A 98 -1.82 -4.03 8.81
C HIS A 98 -0.81 -5.17 8.95
N GLU A 99 -0.24 -5.35 10.14
CA GLU A 99 0.73 -6.42 10.38
C GLU A 99 0.10 -7.80 10.27
N ALA A 100 -1.14 -7.98 10.70
CA ALA A 100 -1.84 -9.26 10.58
C ALA A 100 -1.94 -9.73 9.11
N VAL A 101 -2.18 -8.82 8.17
CA VAL A 101 -2.14 -9.12 6.73
C VAL A 101 -0.72 -9.51 6.31
N VAL A 102 0.30 -8.73 6.68
CA VAL A 102 1.71 -9.02 6.34
C VAL A 102 2.14 -10.38 6.87
N GLU A 103 1.85 -10.70 8.14
CA GLU A 103 2.14 -11.99 8.77
C GLU A 103 1.44 -13.16 8.07
N HIS A 104 0.19 -12.97 7.63
CA HIS A 104 -0.53 -13.99 6.87
C HIS A 104 0.22 -14.34 5.58
N LEU A 105 0.69 -13.33 4.84
CA LEU A 105 1.43 -13.52 3.60
C LEU A 105 2.84 -14.06 3.84
N ALA A 106 3.51 -13.64 4.93
CA ALA A 106 4.82 -14.13 5.32
C ALA A 106 4.82 -15.64 5.63
N LYS A 107 3.69 -16.19 6.10
CA LYS A 107 3.53 -17.64 6.34
C LYS A 107 3.48 -18.47 5.05
N ILE A 108 3.16 -17.84 3.91
CA ILE A 108 2.99 -18.55 2.64
C ILE A 108 4.09 -18.26 1.61
N GLY A 109 4.95 -17.27 1.84
CA GLY A 109 6.06 -16.95 0.91
C GLY A 109 6.96 -15.80 1.34
N THR A 110 7.89 -15.43 0.46
CA THR A 110 8.81 -14.30 0.67
C THR A 110 8.09 -12.97 0.49
N VAL A 111 8.09 -12.15 1.54
CA VAL A 111 7.44 -10.84 1.54
C VAL A 111 8.44 -9.70 1.76
N VAL A 112 8.12 -8.53 1.22
CA VAL A 112 8.71 -7.24 1.62
C VAL A 112 7.60 -6.41 2.28
N PRO A 113 7.63 -6.22 3.62
CA PRO A 113 6.66 -5.39 4.32
C PRO A 113 6.80 -3.92 3.90
N MET A 114 5.69 -3.24 3.67
CA MET A 114 5.69 -1.79 3.48
C MET A 114 5.54 -1.07 4.82
N LYS A 115 5.94 0.20 4.86
CA LYS A 115 5.69 1.03 6.05
C LYS A 115 4.19 1.19 6.25
N LEU A 116 3.75 1.32 7.51
CA LEU A 116 2.38 1.71 7.83
C LEU A 116 2.01 3.00 7.09
N LEU A 117 0.77 3.08 6.58
CA LEU A 117 0.28 4.25 5.81
C LEU A 117 1.04 4.49 4.49
N THR A 118 1.49 3.41 3.83
CA THR A 118 1.96 3.47 2.44
C THR A 118 0.76 3.52 1.50
N LEU A 119 0.37 4.73 1.11
CA LEU A 119 -0.79 5.03 0.26
C LEU A 119 -0.37 5.61 -1.09
N PHE A 120 -1.07 5.20 -2.15
CA PHE A 120 -0.92 5.70 -3.50
C PHE A 120 -2.26 6.19 -4.04
N ARG A 121 -2.23 7.13 -4.98
CA ARG A 121 -3.44 7.68 -5.60
C ARG A 121 -4.18 6.69 -6.49
N SER A 122 -3.49 5.67 -7.00
CA SER A 122 -4.08 4.60 -7.81
C SER A 122 -3.17 3.38 -7.82
N ASP A 123 -3.68 2.27 -8.37
CA ASP A 123 -2.92 1.02 -8.53
C ASP A 123 -1.74 1.20 -9.48
N GLU A 124 -1.85 2.02 -10.52
CA GLU A 124 -0.76 2.30 -11.47
C GLU A 124 0.38 3.12 -10.83
N ARG A 125 0.10 3.79 -9.72
CA ARG A 125 1.09 4.59 -8.98
C ARG A 125 1.74 3.83 -7.84
N ALA A 126 1.16 2.70 -7.44
CA ALA A 126 1.67 1.78 -6.42
C ALA A 126 2.82 0.94 -6.96
#